data_AF-A0A928UXQ3-F1
#
_entry.id   AF-A0A928UXQ3-F1
#
_cell.length_a   1.000
_cell.length_b   1.000
_cell.length_c   1.000
_cell.angle_alpha   90.00
_cell.angle_beta   90.00
_cell.angle_gamma   90.00
#
_symmetry.space_group_name_H-M   'P 1'
#
loop_
_entity.id
_entity.type
_entity.pdbx_description
1 polymer ?
#
loop_
_entity_poly.entity_id
_entity_poly.type
_entity_poly.pdbx_seq_one_letter_code
_entity_poly.pdbx_strand_id
1 'polypeptide(L)' 'MISIPQVIKKRIVRSKIKKEILLIYQSSIDELSSNGCTEFNGIKYTSIADFTIDFYKSKIQ' A
#
# COMPACT_ATOMS: atom_id res chain seq x y z
N MET A 1 21.38 16.13 25.38
CA MET A 1 20.85 15.33 24.25
C MET A 1 19.34 15.48 24.23
N ILE A 2 18.77 16.14 23.21
CA ILE A 2 17.31 16.29 23.10
C ILE A 2 16.76 15.00 22.50
N SER A 3 16.14 14.15 23.31
CA SER A 3 15.53 12.91 22.82
C SER A 3 14.21 13.23 22.11
N ILE A 4 14.03 12.75 20.88
CA ILE A 4 12.77 12.89 20.14
C ILE A 4 11.64 12.23 20.95
N PRO A 5 10.57 12.98 21.31
CA PRO A 5 9.40 12.44 21.98
C PRO A 5 8.84 11.21 21.27
N GLN A 6 8.44 10.18 22.03
CA GLN A 6 7.91 8.93 21.48
C GLN A 6 6.72 9.14 20.54
N VAL A 7 5.91 10.18 20.77
CA VAL A 7 4.76 10.56 19.92
C VAL A 7 5.21 10.95 18.51
N ILE A 8 6.32 11.70 18.40
CA ILE A 8 6.88 12.12 17.11
C ILE A 8 7.47 10.92 16.39
N LYS A 9 8.17 10.02 17.10
CA LYS A 9 8.65 8.74 16.52
C LYS A 9 7.50 7.91 15.95
N LYS A 10 6.40 7.75 16.71
CA LYS A 10 5.20 7.04 16.25
C LYS A 10 4.59 7.68 14.99
N ARG A 11 4.53 9.01 14.91
CA ARG A 11 4.04 9.73 13.72
C ARG A 11 4.91 9.49 12.49
N ILE A 12 6.24 9.58 12.64
CA ILE A 12 7.18 9.35 11.54
C ILE A 12 7.05 7.92 11.01
N VAL A 13 7.00 6.93 11.90
CA VAL A 13 6.84 5.51 11.53
C VAL A 13 5.53 5.29 10.77
N ARG A 14 4.40 5.81 11.28
CA ARG A 14 3.10 5.73 10.59
C ARG A 14 3.14 6.36 9.20
N SER A 15 3.79 7.51 9.06
CA SER A 15 3.92 8.19 7.76
C SER A 15 4.75 7.38 6.76
N LYS A 16 5.83 6.72 7.21
CA LYS A 16 6.64 5.85 6.36
C LYS A 16 5.83 4.65 5.86
N ILE A 17 5.15 3.95 6.78
CA ILE A 17 4.30 2.81 6.45
C ILE A 17 3.23 3.21 5.42
N LYS A 18 2.55 4.35 5.62
CA LYS A 18 1.56 4.86 4.66
C LYS A 18 2.16 5.11 3.27
N LYS A 19 3.39 5.62 3.20
CA LYS A 19 4.08 5.86 1.93
C LYS A 19 4.44 4.55 1.23
N GLU A 20 4.98 3.57 1.95
CA GLU A 20 5.32 2.26 1.38
C GLU A 20 4.08 1.55 0.83
N ILE A 21 2.97 1.59 1.57
CA ILE A 21 1.69 1.05 1.13
C ILE A 21 1.24 1.67 -0.20
N LEU A 22 1.34 3.00 -0.33
CA LEU A 22 0.94 3.71 -1.55
C LEU A 22 1.85 3.35 -2.73
N LEU A 23 3.14 3.15 -2.50
CA LEU A 23 4.08 2.72 -3.54
C LEU A 23 3.76 1.31 -4.05
N ILE A 24 3.41 0.38 -3.15
CA ILE A 24 2.98 -0.97 -3.54
C ILE A 24 1.71 -0.90 -4.39
N TYR A 25 0.71 -0.13 -3.94
CA TYR A 25 -0.52 0.07 -4.70
C TYR A 25 -0.24 0.62 -6.11
N GLN A 26 0.57 1.66 -6.21
CA GLN A 26 0.92 2.26 -7.50
C GLN A 26 1.62 1.26 -8.41
N SER A 27 2.60 0.52 -7.89
CA SER A 27 3.32 -0.50 -8.65
C SER A 27 2.38 -1.59 -9.20
N SER A 28 1.41 -2.05 -8.41
CA SER A 28 0.43 -3.05 -8.86
C SER A 28 -0.53 -2.51 -9.91
N ILE A 29 -0.92 -1.24 -9.84
CA ILE A 29 -1.73 -0.57 -10.86
C ILE A 29 -0.95 -0.42 -12.17
N ASP A 30 0.33 -0.04 -12.09
CA ASP A 30 1.19 0.10 -13.26
C ASP A 30 1.40 -1.26 -13.94
N GLU A 31 1.58 -2.33 -13.15
CA GLU A 31 1.68 -3.70 -13.65
C GLU A 31 0.38 -4.17 -14.31
N LEU A 32 -0.77 -3.91 -13.68
CA LEU A 32 -2.09 -4.19 -14.28
C LEU A 32 -2.29 -3.44 -15.59
N SER A 33 -1.87 -2.18 -15.65
CA SER A 33 -2.01 -1.34 -16.84
C SER A 33 -1.09 -1.80 -17.98
N SER A 34 0.07 -2.36 -17.66
CA SER A 34 1.09 -2.77 -18.63
C SER A 34 0.94 -4.22 -19.09
N ASN A 35 0.69 -5.14 -18.14
CA ASN A 35 0.70 -6.59 -18.35
C ASN A 35 -0.72 -7.19 -18.33
N GLY A 36 -1.74 -6.40 -17.99
CA GLY A 36 -3.12 -6.88 -17.84
C GLY A 36 -3.35 -7.75 -16.61
N CYS A 37 -2.32 -7.99 -15.79
CA CYS A 37 -2.44 -8.70 -14.53
C CYS A 37 -1.37 -8.26 -13.51
N THR A 38 -1.65 -8.46 -12.22
CA THR A 38 -0.71 -8.32 -11.10
C THR A 38 -1.04 -9.39 -10.05
N GLU A 39 -0.11 -9.69 -9.15
CA GLU A 39 -0.34 -10.56 -8.01
C GLU A 39 -0.14 -9.79 -6.70
N PHE A 40 -1.14 -9.84 -5.82
CA PHE A 40 -1.09 -9.18 -4.53
C PHE A 40 -1.59 -10.13 -3.45
N ASN A 41 -0.78 -10.34 -2.40
CA ASN A 41 -1.07 -11.30 -1.33
C ASN A 41 -1.43 -12.72 -1.83
N GLY A 42 -0.82 -13.18 -2.92
CA GLY A 42 -1.09 -14.49 -3.53
C GLY A 42 -2.39 -14.57 -4.33
N ILE A 43 -3.09 -13.46 -4.53
CA ILE A 43 -4.27 -13.36 -5.39
C ILE A 43 -3.87 -12.66 -6.68
N LYS A 44 -4.19 -13.29 -7.82
CA LYS A 44 -4.02 -12.66 -9.13
C LYS A 44 -5.21 -11.77 -9.46
N TYR A 45 -4.90 -10.56 -9.87
CA TYR A 45 -5.86 -9.58 -10.36
C TYR A 45 -5.61 -9.34 -11.84
N THR A 46 -6.68 -9.24 -12.62
CA THR A 46 -6.65 -8.83 -14.04
C THR A 46 -7.43 -7.53 -14.28
N SER A 47 -7.96 -6.94 -13.21
CA SER A 47 -8.83 -5.79 -13.22
C SER A 47 -8.35 -4.83 -12.14
N ILE A 48 -8.10 -3.59 -12.54
CA ILE A 48 -7.76 -2.49 -11.63
C ILE A 48 -8.87 -2.28 -10.61
N ALA A 49 -10.14 -2.39 -11.01
CA ALA A 49 -11.27 -2.20 -10.13
C ALA A 49 -11.28 -3.25 -9.00
N ASP A 50 -11.10 -4.53 -9.35
CA ASP A 50 -11.11 -5.62 -8.38
C ASP A 50 -9.94 -5.53 -7.40
N PHE A 51 -8.74 -5.25 -7.92
CA PHE A 51 -7.55 -5.01 -7.10
C PHE A 51 -7.77 -3.83 -6.14
N THR A 52 -8.30 -2.72 -6.64
CA THR A 52 -8.54 -1.51 -5.84
C THR A 52 -9.53 -1.78 -4.70
N ILE A 53 -10.63 -2.48 -4.99
CA ILE A 53 -11.62 -2.83 -3.98
C ILE A 53 -11.00 -3.69 -2.88
N ASP A 54 -10.23 -4.72 -3.23
CA ASP A 54 -9.64 -5.62 -2.24
C ASP A 54 -8.53 -4.95 -1.41
N PHE A 55 -7.70 -4.13 -2.07
CA PHE A 55 -6.63 -3.38 -1.41
C PHE A 55 -7.16 -2.44 -0.32
N TYR A 56 -8.25 -1.71 -0.61
CA TYR A 56 -8.86 -0.80 0.37
C TYR A 56 -9.73 -1.51 1.40
N LYS A 57 -10.37 -2.64 1.06
CA LYS A 57 -11.04 -3.49 2.06
C LYS A 57 -10.06 -4.00 3.11
N SER A 58 -8.87 -4.43 2.68
CA SER A 58 -7.79 -4.90 3.55
C SER A 58 -7.20 -3.81 4.47
N LYS A 59 -7.54 -2.52 4.27
CA LYS A 59 -7.10 -1.38 5.08
C LYS A 59 -8.14 -0.91 6.10
N ILE A 60 -9.39 -1.40 6.01
CA ILE A 60 -10.53 -0.96 6.83
C ILE A 60 -10.80 -1.90 8.02
N GLN A 61 -10.05 -3.00 8.16
CA GLN A 61 -10.00 -3.81 9.39
C GLN A 61 -8.82 -3.40 10.28
#